data_AF-A0A0W1A2C9-F1
#
_entry.id   AF-A0A0W1A2C9-F1
#
_cell.length_a   1.000
_cell.length_b   1.000
_cell.length_c   1.000
_cell.angle_alpha   90.00
_cell.angle_beta   90.00
_cell.angle_gamma   90.00
#
_symmetry.space_group_name_H-M   'P 1'
#
loop_
_entity.id
_entity.type
_entity.pdbx_description
1 polymer ?
#
loop_
_entity_poly.entity_id
_entity_poly.type
_entity_poly.pdbx_seq_one_letter_code
_entity_poly.pdbx_strand_id
1 'polypeptide(L)'
;MGKFFSTATKESDVDDRIQQAKLLLNKKSTEQQLLIEFMAELEGRVNQFKTELLSKRTGLYEKEQILKQYSKFANTLMKCVKFPEQADQAIESYLNNSYYPVAVNEYIKPNPAVTRASWLGLGLGVALLLASLPLFALNPIVGAVMLAIAVTVLLPSLFILLAPDSPDVVKKKEEERLLFKNASLFADPSISSTNVEAAFRDTDLTPAYLL
;
A
#
# COMPACT_ATOMS: atom_id res chain seq x y z
N MET A 1 32.89 -0.80 17.00
CA MET A 1 32.22 0.33 16.29
C MET A 1 31.55 -0.23 15.05
N GLY A 2 30.23 -0.41 15.11
CA GLY A 2 29.45 -1.05 14.06
C GLY A 2 29.29 -0.14 12.85
N LYS A 3 29.76 -0.60 11.69
CA LYS A 3 29.47 0.01 10.39
C LYS A 3 28.04 -0.34 10.00
N PHE A 4 27.08 0.53 10.30
CA PHE A 4 25.76 0.51 9.66
C PHE A 4 25.89 1.07 8.24
N PHE A 5 26.40 0.25 7.32
CA PHE A 5 26.23 0.53 5.90
C PHE A 5 24.83 0.06 5.49
N SER A 6 23.85 0.96 5.58
CA SER A 6 22.69 0.85 4.71
C SER A 6 23.20 1.10 3.29
N THR A 7 23.48 0.05 2.52
CA THR A 7 23.66 0.19 1.07
C THR A 7 22.35 0.73 0.52
N ALA A 8 22.32 2.03 0.24
CA ALA A 8 21.21 2.68 -0.43
C ALA A 8 20.92 1.89 -1.71
N THR A 9 19.71 1.33 -1.81
CA THR A 9 19.27 0.62 -3.01
C THR A 9 19.39 1.57 -4.19
N LYS A 10 20.13 1.18 -5.23
CA LYS A 10 20.22 1.95 -6.48
C LYS A 10 19.16 1.45 -7.45
N GLU A 11 18.59 2.35 -8.24
CA GLU A 11 17.63 2.02 -9.30
C GLU A 11 18.19 1.01 -10.29
N SER A 12 19.47 1.15 -10.67
CA SER A 12 20.18 0.20 -11.54
C SER A 12 20.13 -1.23 -11.02
N ASP A 13 20.30 -1.42 -9.71
CA ASP A 13 20.33 -2.75 -9.09
C ASP A 13 18.94 -3.39 -9.10
N VAL A 14 17.88 -2.57 -9.08
CA VAL A 14 16.50 -3.02 -9.19
C VAL A 14 16.19 -3.41 -10.64
N ASP A 15 16.60 -2.58 -11.59
CA ASP A 15 16.45 -2.84 -13.03
C ASP A 15 17.16 -4.13 -13.45
N ASP A 16 18.38 -4.36 -12.98
CA ASP A 16 19.13 -5.59 -13.25
C ASP A 16 18.39 -6.84 -12.75
N ARG A 17 17.73 -6.75 -11.59
CA ARG A 17 16.90 -7.85 -11.06
C ARG A 17 15.68 -8.11 -11.93
N ILE A 18 15.00 -7.06 -12.39
CA ILE A 18 13.87 -7.20 -13.31
C ILE A 18 14.33 -7.87 -14.61
N GLN A 19 15.46 -7.46 -15.19
CA GLN A 19 16.00 -8.07 -16.40
C GLN A 19 16.36 -9.53 -16.21
N GLN A 20 16.99 -9.88 -15.09
CA GLN A 20 17.27 -11.27 -14.74
C GLN A 20 15.98 -12.11 -14.61
N ALA A 21 14.91 -11.56 -14.02
CA ALA A 21 13.63 -12.27 -13.90
C ALA A 21 13.01 -12.54 -15.28
N LYS A 22 13.01 -11.52 -16.17
CA LYS A 22 12.54 -11.66 -17.55
C LYS A 22 13.31 -12.72 -18.34
N LEU A 23 14.64 -12.74 -18.22
CA LEU A 23 15.48 -13.75 -18.86
C LEU A 23 15.16 -15.17 -18.38
N LEU A 24 14.94 -15.34 -17.07
CA LEU A 24 14.57 -16.64 -16.49
C LEU A 24 13.20 -17.11 -16.99
N LEU A 25 12.22 -16.20 -17.07
CA LEU A 25 10.90 -16.51 -17.59
C LEU A 25 10.93 -16.91 -19.07
N ASN A 26 11.68 -16.18 -19.91
CA ASN A 26 11.90 -16.53 -21.32
C ASN A 26 12.55 -17.90 -21.50
N LYS A 27 13.39 -18.33 -20.56
CA LYS A 27 14.04 -19.65 -20.61
C LYS A 27 13.12 -20.78 -20.15
N LYS A 28 12.21 -20.52 -19.21
CA LYS A 28 11.38 -21.54 -18.55
C LYS A 28 10.01 -21.74 -19.20
N SER A 29 9.43 -20.68 -19.77
CA SER A 29 8.05 -20.73 -20.25
C SER A 29 7.92 -21.50 -21.56
N THR A 30 6.91 -22.37 -21.63
CA THR A 30 6.52 -23.14 -22.81
C THR A 30 5.47 -22.43 -23.67
N GLU A 31 4.78 -21.43 -23.13
CA GLU A 31 3.66 -20.73 -23.77
C GLU A 31 4.07 -19.32 -24.23
N GLN A 32 4.75 -19.23 -25.37
CA GLN A 32 5.37 -17.98 -25.80
C GLN A 32 4.37 -16.84 -26.06
N GLN A 33 3.16 -17.12 -26.55
CA GLN A 33 2.18 -16.08 -26.84
C GLN A 33 1.68 -15.40 -25.56
N LEU A 34 1.29 -16.19 -24.55
CA LEU A 34 0.84 -15.69 -23.25
C LEU A 34 1.99 -15.02 -22.48
N LEU A 35 3.22 -15.51 -22.68
CA LEU A 35 4.41 -14.88 -22.11
C LEU A 35 4.63 -13.46 -22.67
N ILE A 36 4.39 -13.22 -23.96
CA ILE A 36 4.54 -11.89 -24.57
C ILE A 36 3.56 -10.88 -23.93
N GLU A 37 2.30 -11.29 -23.76
CA GLU A 37 1.27 -10.47 -23.11
C GLU A 37 1.67 -10.15 -21.66
N PHE A 38 2.09 -11.17 -20.91
CA PHE A 38 2.62 -10.98 -19.55
C PHE A 38 3.83 -10.03 -19.49
N MET A 39 4.77 -10.14 -20.45
CA MET A 39 5.94 -9.26 -20.50
C MET A 39 5.53 -7.80 -20.74
N ALA A 40 4.48 -7.55 -21.53
CA ALA A 40 3.95 -6.22 -21.73
C ALA A 40 3.32 -5.66 -20.45
N GLU A 41 2.57 -6.47 -19.70
CA GLU A 41 2.01 -6.08 -18.39
C GLU A 41 3.10 -5.76 -17.36
N LEU A 42 4.13 -6.63 -17.27
CA LEU A 42 5.28 -6.43 -16.41
C LEU A 42 6.03 -5.13 -16.76
N GLU A 43 6.23 -4.86 -18.06
CA GLU A 43 6.86 -3.63 -18.52
C GLU A 43 6.00 -2.40 -18.19
N GLY A 44 4.68 -2.50 -18.35
CA GLY A 44 3.74 -1.47 -17.93
C GLY A 44 3.90 -1.12 -16.44
N ARG A 45 4.03 -2.13 -15.58
CA ARG A 45 4.23 -1.91 -14.15
C ARG A 45 5.57 -1.30 -13.80
N VAL A 46 6.65 -1.73 -14.46
CA VAL A 46 8.00 -1.17 -14.31
C VAL A 46 8.02 0.29 -14.74
N ASN A 47 7.37 0.62 -15.86
CA ASN A 47 7.28 1.99 -16.34
C ASN A 47 6.53 2.89 -15.36
N GLN A 48 5.48 2.40 -14.68
CA GLN A 48 4.82 3.16 -13.62
C GLN A 48 5.79 3.56 -12.50
N PHE A 49 6.68 2.66 -12.05
CA PHE A 49 7.71 3.01 -11.05
C PHE A 49 8.67 4.07 -11.59
N LYS A 50 9.17 3.89 -12.82
CA LYS A 50 10.13 4.82 -13.45
C LYS A 50 9.54 6.20 -13.66
N THR A 51 8.31 6.29 -14.15
CA THR A 51 7.60 7.56 -14.33
C THR A 51 7.48 8.33 -13.02
N GLU A 52 7.12 7.66 -11.93
CA GLU A 52 7.00 8.29 -10.61
C GLU A 52 8.35 8.71 -10.01
N LEU A 53 9.43 7.94 -10.26
CA LEU A 53 10.79 8.32 -9.86
C LEU A 53 11.32 9.54 -10.63
N LEU A 54 11.01 9.64 -11.92
CA LEU A 54 11.41 10.74 -12.80
C LEU A 54 10.54 11.98 -12.64
N SER A 55 9.34 11.85 -12.05
CA SER A 55 8.43 12.96 -11.81
C SER A 55 9.10 14.07 -11.01
N LYS A 56 8.91 15.32 -11.47
CA LYS A 56 9.37 16.53 -10.78
C LYS A 56 8.46 16.91 -9.61
N ARG A 57 7.25 16.35 -9.56
CA ARG A 57 6.26 16.62 -8.50
C ARG A 57 6.53 15.79 -7.24
N THR A 58 7.24 14.68 -7.40
CA THR A 58 7.54 13.72 -6.34
C THR A 58 8.70 14.23 -5.48
N GLY A 59 8.48 14.34 -4.18
CA GLY A 59 9.50 14.80 -3.22
C GLY A 59 10.62 13.77 -3.02
N LEU A 60 11.76 14.19 -2.44
CA LEU A 60 12.88 13.27 -2.18
C LEU A 60 12.50 12.08 -1.30
N TYR A 61 11.71 12.32 -0.24
CA TYR A 61 11.21 11.27 0.64
C TYR A 61 10.32 10.27 -0.13
N GLU A 62 9.39 10.76 -0.94
CA GLU A 62 8.49 9.92 -1.74
C GLU A 62 9.28 9.10 -2.76
N LYS A 63 10.30 9.69 -3.41
CA LYS A 63 11.19 8.96 -4.33
C LYS A 63 11.92 7.82 -3.64
N GLU A 64 12.39 8.03 -2.40
CA GLU A 64 13.00 6.97 -1.61
C GLU A 64 12.01 5.84 -1.31
N GLN A 65 10.75 6.18 -0.97
CA GLN A 65 9.71 5.18 -0.73
C GLN A 65 9.32 4.41 -2.01
N ILE A 66 9.20 5.11 -3.14
CA ILE A 66 8.95 4.49 -4.45
C ILE A 66 10.09 3.52 -4.80
N LEU A 67 11.34 3.92 -4.59
CA LEU A 67 12.50 3.07 -4.88
C LEU A 67 12.54 1.84 -3.96
N LYS A 68 12.21 1.99 -2.68
CA LYS A 68 12.04 0.86 -1.75
C LYS A 68 10.95 -0.09 -2.22
N GLN A 69 9.80 0.42 -2.62
CA GLN A 69 8.69 -0.39 -3.14
C GLN A 69 9.08 -1.08 -4.45
N TYR A 70 9.78 -0.39 -5.35
CA TYR A 70 10.26 -0.96 -6.61
C TYR A 70 11.26 -2.10 -6.36
N SER A 71 12.17 -1.93 -5.40
CA SER A 71 13.08 -2.99 -4.97
C SER A 71 12.33 -4.20 -4.39
N LYS A 72 11.34 -3.97 -3.52
CA LYS A 72 10.47 -5.02 -2.99
C LYS A 72 9.73 -5.76 -4.10
N PHE A 73 9.21 -5.04 -5.08
CA PHE A 73 8.53 -5.59 -6.25
C PHE A 73 9.47 -6.51 -7.04
N ALA A 74 10.67 -6.03 -7.41
CA ALA A 74 11.65 -6.81 -8.15
C ALA A 74 12.12 -8.06 -7.39
N ASN A 75 12.32 -7.95 -6.07
CA ASN A 75 12.68 -9.08 -5.22
C ASN A 75 11.58 -10.13 -5.16
N THR A 76 10.32 -9.70 -5.08
CA THR A 76 9.16 -10.60 -5.02
C THR A 76 8.97 -11.31 -6.35
N LEU A 77 9.05 -10.57 -7.47
CA LEU A 77 9.03 -11.15 -8.80
C LEU A 77 10.13 -12.21 -8.96
N MET A 78 11.37 -11.87 -8.58
CA MET A 78 12.49 -12.81 -8.65
C MET A 78 12.26 -14.08 -7.83
N LYS A 79 11.68 -13.96 -6.63
CA LYS A 79 11.32 -15.11 -5.80
C LYS A 79 10.28 -15.98 -6.48
N CYS A 80 9.20 -15.39 -7.02
CA CYS A 80 8.15 -16.13 -7.72
C CYS A 80 8.70 -16.88 -8.95
N VAL A 81 9.71 -16.34 -9.64
CA VAL A 81 10.33 -16.99 -10.81
C VAL A 81 11.34 -18.08 -10.44
N LYS A 82 12.09 -17.89 -9.34
CA LYS A 82 13.13 -18.84 -8.90
C LYS A 82 12.58 -19.99 -8.07
N PHE A 83 11.64 -19.69 -7.18
CA PHE A 83 11.06 -20.56 -6.17
C PHE A 83 9.53 -20.47 -6.24
N PRO A 84 8.93 -20.91 -7.36
CA PRO A 84 7.50 -20.73 -7.59
C PRO A 84 6.64 -21.45 -6.54
N GLU A 85 7.18 -22.48 -5.87
CA GLU A 85 6.54 -23.17 -4.74
C GLU A 85 6.40 -22.30 -3.48
N GLN A 86 7.17 -21.21 -3.38
CA GLN A 86 7.11 -20.23 -2.29
C GLN A 86 6.43 -18.91 -2.73
N ALA A 87 5.81 -18.89 -3.91
CA ALA A 87 5.25 -17.67 -4.49
C ALA A 87 4.18 -17.04 -3.59
N ASP A 88 3.23 -17.83 -3.07
CA ASP A 88 2.14 -17.29 -2.24
C ASP A 88 2.68 -16.61 -0.97
N GLN A 89 3.66 -17.22 -0.30
CA GLN A 89 4.31 -16.60 0.87
C GLN A 89 5.06 -15.31 0.49
N ALA A 90 5.75 -15.30 -0.66
CA ALA A 90 6.45 -14.11 -1.14
C ALA A 90 5.48 -12.97 -1.48
N ILE A 91 4.34 -13.29 -2.11
CA ILE A 91 3.28 -12.36 -2.46
C ILE A 91 2.64 -11.76 -1.20
N GLU A 92 2.24 -12.60 -0.25
CA GLU A 92 1.63 -12.12 1.00
C GLU A 92 2.60 -11.25 1.81
N SER A 93 3.88 -11.63 1.87
CA SER A 93 4.91 -10.80 2.48
C SER A 93 5.06 -9.44 1.78
N TYR A 94 4.87 -9.37 0.47
CA TYR A 94 4.96 -8.12 -0.28
C TYR A 94 3.75 -7.22 -0.06
N LEU A 95 2.54 -7.80 -0.07
CA LEU A 95 1.29 -7.05 0.05
C LEU A 95 1.02 -6.56 1.48
N ASN A 96 1.48 -7.31 2.50
CA ASN A 96 1.19 -7.02 3.91
C ASN A 96 2.29 -6.20 4.60
N ASN A 97 3.53 -6.18 4.10
CA ASN A 97 4.65 -5.47 4.76
C ASN A 97 4.94 -4.08 4.16
N SER A 98 4.40 -3.03 4.80
CA SER A 98 4.67 -1.61 4.50
C SER A 98 4.66 -1.32 2.99
N TYR A 99 3.50 -1.57 2.38
CA TYR A 99 3.24 -1.33 0.97
C TYR A 99 3.14 0.18 0.71
N TYR A 100 3.98 0.71 -0.17
CA TYR A 100 3.91 2.10 -0.60
C TYR A 100 3.10 2.23 -1.90
N PRO A 101 2.08 3.11 -1.97
CA PRO A 101 1.29 3.30 -3.17
C PRO A 101 2.12 3.98 -4.27
N VAL A 102 2.16 3.37 -5.46
CA VAL A 102 2.81 3.94 -6.65
C VAL A 102 1.84 3.91 -7.82
N ALA A 103 1.69 5.04 -8.51
CA ALA A 103 0.74 5.21 -9.61
C ALA A 103 -0.70 4.80 -9.25
N VAL A 104 -1.15 5.17 -8.05
CA VAL A 104 -2.52 4.97 -7.55
C VAL A 104 -3.28 6.28 -7.71
N ASN A 105 -4.31 6.28 -8.55
CA ASN A 105 -5.13 7.46 -8.84
C ASN A 105 -6.47 7.46 -8.08
N GLU A 106 -6.85 6.32 -7.53
CA GLU A 106 -8.07 6.14 -6.75
C GLU A 106 -7.77 6.48 -5.29
N TYR A 107 -8.68 7.20 -4.62
CA TYR A 107 -8.52 7.62 -3.23
C TYR A 107 -9.71 7.13 -2.41
N ILE A 108 -9.42 6.70 -1.18
CA ILE A 108 -10.44 6.27 -0.23
C ILE A 108 -11.19 7.52 0.21
N LYS A 109 -12.44 7.64 -0.24
CA LYS A 109 -13.30 8.72 0.22
C LYS A 109 -13.66 8.50 1.70
N PRO A 110 -13.49 9.51 2.57
CA PRO A 110 -13.89 9.39 3.95
C PRO A 110 -15.40 9.10 4.05
N ASN A 111 -15.78 8.26 5.02
CA ASN A 111 -17.18 7.90 5.23
C ASN A 111 -18.00 9.19 5.48
N PRO A 112 -19.08 9.44 4.71
CA PRO A 112 -19.84 10.68 4.80
C PRO A 112 -20.42 10.93 6.20
N ALA A 113 -20.71 9.88 6.98
CA ALA A 113 -21.16 10.03 8.36
C ALA A 113 -20.05 10.58 9.26
N VAL A 114 -18.82 10.10 9.10
CA VAL A 114 -17.64 10.55 9.85
C VAL A 114 -17.28 11.98 9.47
N THR A 115 -17.34 12.34 8.17
CA THR A 115 -17.10 13.71 7.71
C THR A 115 -18.13 14.69 8.28
N ARG A 116 -19.42 14.33 8.29
CA ARG A 116 -20.47 15.15 8.93
C ARG A 116 -20.25 15.32 10.42
N ALA A 117 -19.95 14.23 11.14
CA ALA A 117 -19.64 14.29 12.56
C ALA A 117 -18.43 15.19 12.85
N SER A 118 -17.41 15.15 11.98
CA SER A 118 -16.22 15.99 12.09
C SER A 118 -16.53 17.47 11.91
N TRP A 119 -17.38 17.83 10.95
CA TRP A 119 -17.87 19.21 10.77
C TRP A 119 -18.68 19.72 11.97
N LEU A 120 -19.57 18.88 12.51
CA LEU A 120 -20.32 19.22 13.72
C LEU A 120 -19.41 19.40 14.93
N GLY A 121 -18.45 18.48 15.12
CA GLY A 121 -17.44 18.57 16.17
C GLY A 121 -16.59 19.83 16.03
N LEU A 122 -16.21 20.21 14.81
CA LEU A 122 -15.49 21.45 14.56
C LEU A 122 -16.32 22.67 14.96
N GLY A 123 -17.60 22.73 14.55
CA GLY A 123 -18.50 23.81 14.93
C GLY A 123 -18.69 23.91 16.45
N LEU A 124 -18.96 22.79 17.12
CA LEU A 124 -19.13 22.73 18.56
C LEU A 124 -17.84 23.12 19.30
N GLY A 125 -16.71 22.61 18.83
CA GLY A 125 -15.39 22.87 19.39
C GLY A 125 -14.99 24.35 19.28
N VAL A 126 -15.23 24.99 18.13
CA VAL A 126 -14.99 26.43 17.97
C VAL A 126 -15.91 27.24 18.88
N ALA A 127 -17.19 26.88 18.98
CA ALA A 127 -18.14 27.57 19.85
C ALA A 127 -17.73 27.47 21.33
N LEU A 128 -17.35 26.28 21.80
CA LEU A 128 -16.83 26.05 23.16
C LEU A 128 -15.54 26.84 23.41
N LEU A 129 -14.63 26.89 22.43
CA LEU A 129 -13.39 27.64 22.54
C LEU A 129 -13.68 29.14 22.70
N LEU A 130 -14.58 29.71 21.89
CA LEU A 130 -14.96 31.12 22.00
C LEU A 130 -15.70 31.41 23.31
N ALA A 131 -16.57 30.50 23.76
CA ALA A 131 -17.29 30.63 25.03
C ALA A 131 -16.36 30.52 26.24
N SER A 132 -15.25 29.78 26.14
CA SER A 132 -14.29 29.59 27.23
C SER A 132 -13.58 30.89 27.62
N LEU A 133 -13.38 31.83 26.69
CA LEU A 133 -12.67 33.09 26.91
C LEU A 133 -13.35 33.99 27.96
N PRO A 134 -14.63 34.40 27.81
CA PRO A 134 -15.31 35.19 28.82
C PRO A 134 -15.51 34.41 30.12
N LEU A 135 -15.75 33.10 30.04
CA LEU A 135 -15.91 32.25 31.23
C LEU A 135 -14.62 32.16 32.04
N PHE A 136 -13.45 32.13 31.40
CA PHE A 136 -12.17 32.11 32.08
C PHE A 136 -11.92 33.39 32.90
N ALA A 137 -12.37 34.54 32.39
CA ALA A 137 -12.27 35.82 33.09
C ALA A 137 -13.20 35.90 34.32
N LEU A 138 -14.37 35.25 34.29
CA LEU A 138 -15.33 35.21 35.39
C LEU A 138 -15.02 34.10 36.41
N ASN A 139 -14.65 32.91 35.93
CA ASN A 139 -14.31 31.74 36.71
C ASN A 139 -13.25 30.89 35.97
N PRO A 140 -11.97 30.98 36.39
CA PRO A 140 -10.88 30.34 35.66
C PRO A 140 -10.98 28.81 35.65
N ILE A 141 -11.58 28.19 36.68
CA ILE A 141 -11.77 26.74 36.73
C ILE A 141 -12.77 26.29 35.65
N VAL A 142 -13.91 26.97 35.55
CA VAL A 142 -14.95 26.64 34.56
C VAL A 142 -14.45 26.92 33.14
N GLY A 143 -13.76 28.05 32.94
CA GLY A 143 -13.15 28.37 31.65
C GLY A 143 -12.12 27.32 31.22
N ALA A 144 -11.27 26.86 32.14
CA ALA A 144 -10.26 25.82 31.84
C ALA A 144 -10.91 24.49 31.45
N VAL A 145 -11.98 24.07 32.13
CA VAL A 145 -12.72 22.84 31.79
C VAL A 145 -13.36 22.96 30.40
N MET A 146 -14.03 24.08 30.10
CA MET A 146 -14.60 24.29 28.77
C MET A 146 -13.54 24.30 27.67
N LEU A 147 -12.39 24.95 27.91
CA LEU A 147 -11.28 24.96 26.97
C LEU A 147 -10.74 23.55 26.71
N ALA A 148 -10.57 22.74 27.76
CA ALA A 148 -10.14 21.37 27.63
C ALA A 148 -11.12 20.55 26.75
N ILE A 149 -12.42 20.67 27.01
CA ILE A 149 -13.46 20.01 26.19
C ILE A 149 -13.37 20.50 24.73
N ALA A 150 -13.25 21.81 24.52
CA ALA A 150 -13.12 22.39 23.19
C ALA A 150 -11.96 21.76 22.40
N VAL A 151 -10.79 21.67 23.03
CA VAL A 151 -9.58 21.08 22.43
C VAL A 151 -9.78 19.59 22.13
N THR A 152 -10.37 18.82 23.05
CA THR A 152 -10.60 17.38 22.84
C THR A 152 -11.54 17.08 21.67
N VAL A 153 -12.49 17.97 21.38
CA VAL A 153 -13.40 17.83 20.24
C VAL A 153 -12.77 18.38 18.96
N LEU A 154 -12.06 19.52 19.02
CA LEU A 154 -11.45 20.17 17.86
C LEU A 154 -10.37 19.34 17.20
N LEU A 155 -9.45 18.78 17.98
CA LEU A 155 -8.29 18.05 17.47
C LEU A 155 -8.65 16.89 16.54
N PRO A 156 -9.48 15.91 16.94
CA PRO A 156 -9.86 14.81 16.06
C PRO A 156 -10.68 15.28 14.85
N SER A 157 -11.57 16.27 15.02
CA SER A 157 -12.34 16.86 13.91
C SER A 157 -11.44 17.50 12.86
N LEU A 158 -10.45 18.31 13.29
CA LEU A 158 -9.48 18.92 12.40
C LEU A 158 -8.60 17.87 11.73
N PHE A 159 -8.17 16.85 12.47
CA PHE A 159 -7.37 15.77 11.90
C PHE A 159 -8.12 15.08 10.76
N ILE A 160 -9.39 14.72 10.94
CA ILE A 160 -10.18 14.05 9.88
C ILE A 160 -10.41 14.98 8.68
N LEU A 161 -10.68 16.27 8.91
CA LEU A 161 -10.99 17.22 7.83
C LEU A 161 -9.76 17.70 7.06
N LEU A 162 -8.59 17.68 7.69
CA LEU A 162 -7.32 18.14 7.09
C LEU A 162 -6.43 16.98 6.64
N ALA A 163 -6.70 15.74 7.09
CA ALA A 163 -5.98 14.58 6.60
C ALA A 163 -6.18 14.47 5.08
N PRO A 164 -5.11 14.41 4.29
CA PRO A 164 -5.23 14.17 2.87
C PRO A 164 -5.89 12.81 2.63
N ASP A 165 -6.68 12.70 1.57
CA ASP A 165 -7.28 11.42 1.19
C ASP A 165 -6.18 10.36 1.03
N SER A 166 -6.40 9.18 1.62
CA SER A 166 -5.46 8.07 1.48
C SER A 166 -5.65 7.41 0.11
N PRO A 167 -4.56 7.07 -0.62
CA PRO A 167 -4.68 6.29 -1.85
C PRO A 167 -5.38 4.94 -1.58
N ASP A 168 -6.30 4.56 -2.47
CA ASP A 168 -6.92 3.24 -2.46
C ASP A 168 -6.01 2.23 -3.16
N VAL A 169 -5.33 1.43 -2.34
CA VAL A 169 -4.34 0.45 -2.83
C VAL A 169 -4.95 -0.91 -3.15
N VAL A 170 -6.24 -1.15 -2.89
CA VAL A 170 -6.85 -2.48 -2.99
C VAL A 170 -6.71 -3.04 -4.40
N LYS A 171 -7.13 -2.25 -5.39
CA LYS A 171 -7.06 -2.64 -6.81
C LYS A 171 -5.62 -2.87 -7.26
N LYS A 172 -4.70 -1.96 -6.90
CA LYS A 172 -3.29 -2.05 -7.29
C LYS A 172 -2.61 -3.29 -6.68
N LYS A 173 -2.93 -3.61 -5.43
CA LYS A 173 -2.44 -4.82 -4.76
C LYS A 173 -2.92 -6.09 -5.47
N GLU A 174 -4.17 -6.11 -5.94
CA GLU A 174 -4.70 -7.26 -6.68
C GLU A 174 -4.08 -7.40 -8.07
N GLU A 175 -3.89 -6.28 -8.80
CA GLU A 175 -3.14 -6.25 -10.07
C GLU A 175 -1.74 -6.87 -9.89
N GLU A 176 -1.01 -6.46 -8.85
CA GLU A 176 0.33 -6.97 -8.58
C GLU A 176 0.34 -8.42 -8.07
N ARG A 177 -0.67 -8.83 -7.29
CA ARG A 177 -0.86 -10.23 -6.89
C ARG A 177 -1.00 -11.14 -8.12
N LEU A 178 -1.86 -10.76 -9.06
CA LEU A 178 -2.05 -11.52 -10.30
C LEU A 178 -0.76 -11.58 -11.12
N LEU A 179 -0.04 -10.46 -11.21
CA LEU A 179 1.24 -10.40 -11.93
C LEU A 179 2.27 -11.36 -11.33
N PHE A 180 2.38 -11.43 -10.00
CA PHE A 180 3.29 -12.39 -9.35
C PHE A 180 2.85 -13.85 -9.50
N LYS A 181 1.54 -14.13 -9.42
CA LYS A 181 0.99 -15.47 -9.67
C LYS A 181 1.25 -15.92 -11.10
N ASN A 182 1.02 -15.04 -12.08
CA ASN A 182 1.31 -15.35 -13.47
C ASN A 182 2.81 -15.62 -13.67
N ALA A 183 3.68 -14.85 -13.02
CA ALA A 183 5.12 -15.08 -13.07
C ALA A 183 5.53 -16.45 -12.50
N SER A 184 4.91 -16.93 -11.42
CA SER A 184 5.20 -18.28 -10.90
C SER A 184 4.67 -19.38 -11.82
N LEU A 185 3.49 -19.19 -12.42
CA LEU A 185 2.91 -20.13 -13.39
C LEU A 185 3.77 -20.29 -14.65
N PHE A 186 4.27 -19.19 -15.22
CA PHE A 186 5.21 -19.26 -16.35
C PHE A 186 6.56 -19.87 -15.98
N ALA A 187 6.96 -19.79 -14.71
CA ALA A 187 8.20 -20.40 -14.24
C ALA A 187 8.05 -21.90 -13.97
N ASP A 188 6.86 -22.34 -13.53
CA ASP A 188 6.50 -23.75 -13.35
C ASP A 188 4.98 -23.94 -13.46
N PRO A 189 4.48 -24.46 -14.60
CA PRO A 189 3.05 -24.66 -14.84
C PRO A 189 2.39 -25.68 -13.90
N SER A 190 3.16 -26.57 -13.26
CA SER A 190 2.63 -27.66 -12.41
C SER A 190 2.06 -27.16 -11.07
N ILE A 191 2.33 -25.91 -10.70
CA ILE A 191 1.89 -25.32 -9.44
C ILE A 191 0.41 -24.89 -9.50
N SER A 192 -0.12 -24.63 -10.71
CA SER A 192 -1.55 -24.36 -10.94
C SER A 192 -2.45 -25.48 -10.41
N SER A 193 -2.06 -26.74 -10.62
CA SER A 193 -2.84 -27.91 -10.18
C SER A 193 -2.77 -28.16 -8.67
N THR A 194 -1.77 -27.64 -7.98
CA THR A 194 -1.54 -27.96 -6.56
C THR A 194 -2.26 -26.97 -5.61
N ASN A 195 -2.42 -25.72 -6.03
CA ASN A 195 -2.99 -24.66 -5.17
C ASN A 195 -4.51 -24.47 -5.31
N VAL A 196 -5.13 -24.99 -6.37
CA VAL A 196 -6.61 -25.02 -6.46
C VAL A 196 -7.17 -26.03 -5.46
N GLU A 197 -6.53 -27.18 -5.30
CA GLU A 197 -7.01 -28.26 -4.42
C GLU A 197 -6.79 -27.96 -2.92
N ALA A 198 -5.79 -27.13 -2.58
CA ALA A 198 -5.55 -26.67 -1.21
C ALA A 198 -6.49 -25.51 -0.80
N ALA A 199 -6.81 -24.59 -1.71
CA ALA A 199 -7.72 -23.48 -1.44
C ALA A 199 -9.19 -23.93 -1.25
N PHE A 200 -9.59 -25.05 -1.88
CA PHE A 200 -10.90 -25.67 -1.69
C PHE A 200 -11.01 -26.52 -0.42
N ARG A 201 -9.89 -26.89 0.22
CA ARG A 201 -9.90 -27.63 1.50
C ARG A 201 -10.01 -26.75 2.73
N ASP A 202 -9.58 -25.49 2.67
CA ASP A 202 -9.64 -24.54 3.79
C ASP A 202 -10.92 -23.69 3.83
N THR A 203 -11.78 -23.77 2.79
CA THR A 203 -13.06 -23.04 2.75
C THR A 203 -14.24 -23.78 3.39
N ASP A 204 -14.04 -24.99 3.91
CA ASP A 204 -15.09 -25.85 4.45
C ASP A 204 -15.20 -25.83 6.00
N LEU A 205 -14.89 -24.68 6.62
CA LEU A 205 -15.24 -24.41 8.03
C LEU A 205 -15.96 -23.06 8.15
N THR A 206 -17.30 -23.14 8.02
CA THR A 206 -18.36 -22.34 8.66
C THR A 206 -18.11 -20.87 9.09
N PRO A 207 -19.00 -19.93 8.72
CA PRO A 207 -18.92 -18.53 9.17
C PRO A 207 -19.40 -18.40 10.62
N ALA A 208 -18.48 -18.14 11.54
CA ALA A 208 -18.79 -17.73 12.91
C ALA A 208 -18.55 -16.22 13.09
N TYR A 209 -19.37 -15.38 12.45
CA TYR A 209 -19.53 -13.96 12.84
C TYR A 209 -20.98 -13.51 12.60
N LEU A 210 -21.87 -13.95 13.48
CA LEU A 210 -23.06 -13.19 13.89
C LEU A 210 -23.00 -13.09 15.41
N LEU A 211 -22.54 -11.93 15.90
CA LEU A 211 -22.96 -11.22 17.12
C LEU A 211 -22.12 -9.94 17.27
#